data_AF-A0A8S1PGU2-F1
#
_entry.id   AF-A0A8S1PGU2-F1
#
_cell.length_a   1.000
_cell.length_b   1.000
_cell.length_c   1.000
_cell.angle_alpha   90.00
_cell.angle_beta   90.00
_cell.angle_gamma   90.00
#
_symmetry.space_group_name_H-M   'P 1'
#
loop_
_entity.id
_entity.type
_entity.pdbx_description
1 polymer ?
#
loop_
_entity_poly.entity_id
_entity_poly.type
_entity_poly.pdbx_seq_one_letter_code
_entity_poly.pdbx_strand_id
1 'polypeptide(L)'
;MKILSLNKFSETSRSLIVSKFILVVLELIITCQCLGATHQNITAGLRAIPTADEYSDAQFYIIIFLILCILFQATQIGLNMLAMNIHFDKINSILCIYHFIGIWTFACFLFDRWKYKTIMYLWVIFCIIPFLFEFLTSLNGYYYYGIHEHRLIEAKRQALLAEQLKKKKQEEDEAKKLEEDSQPLNPQDGIQNAMSQ
;
A
#
# COMPACT_ATOMS: atom_id res chain seq x y z
N MET A 1 -2.35 -27.81 -4.59
CA MET A 1 -2.57 -26.43 -4.13
C MET A 1 -1.44 -25.58 -4.70
N LYS A 2 -1.68 -24.83 -5.79
CA LYS A 2 -0.66 -23.96 -6.40
C LYS A 2 -0.42 -22.81 -5.43
N ILE A 3 0.75 -22.79 -4.80
CA ILE A 3 1.27 -21.61 -4.12
C ILE A 3 1.38 -20.54 -5.22
N LEU A 4 0.42 -19.61 -5.25
CA LEU A 4 0.47 -18.43 -6.09
C LEU A 4 1.76 -17.71 -5.72
N SER A 5 2.75 -17.78 -6.61
CA SER A 5 4.03 -17.11 -6.42
C SER A 5 3.75 -15.60 -6.39
N LEU A 6 3.82 -15.02 -5.19
CA LEU A 6 3.86 -13.58 -4.90
C LEU A 6 5.03 -12.85 -5.61
N ASN A 7 5.85 -13.56 -6.39
CA ASN A 7 7.08 -13.08 -7.01
C ASN A 7 6.93 -12.49 -8.42
N LYS A 8 5.71 -12.24 -8.90
CA LYS A 8 5.53 -11.43 -10.11
C LYS A 8 4.48 -10.34 -9.87
N PHE A 9 4.85 -9.33 -9.08
CA PHE A 9 4.35 -7.99 -9.38
C PHE A 9 4.67 -7.71 -10.84
N SER A 10 3.62 -7.45 -11.63
CA SER A 10 3.81 -7.10 -13.03
C SER A 10 4.72 -5.86 -13.08
N GLU A 11 5.61 -5.79 -14.08
CA GLU A 11 6.42 -4.59 -14.30
C GLU A 11 5.53 -3.36 -14.46
N THR A 12 4.34 -3.55 -15.03
CA THR A 12 3.28 -2.55 -15.16
C THR A 12 2.83 -1.99 -13.81
N SER A 13 2.53 -2.84 -12.82
CA SER A 13 2.08 -2.39 -11.48
C SER A 13 3.14 -1.53 -10.79
N ARG A 14 4.41 -1.94 -10.89
CA ARG A 14 5.54 -1.19 -10.34
C ARG A 14 5.71 0.16 -11.04
N SER A 15 5.65 0.17 -12.37
CA SER A 15 5.74 1.41 -13.15
C SER A 15 4.60 2.37 -12.79
N LEU A 16 3.37 1.87 -12.64
CA LEU A 16 2.21 2.71 -12.31
C LEU A 16 2.36 3.39 -10.95
N ILE A 17 2.81 2.68 -9.92
CA ILE A 17 3.03 3.27 -8.59
C ILE A 17 4.10 4.36 -8.65
N VAL A 18 5.22 4.11 -9.33
CA VAL A 18 6.30 5.11 -9.49
C VAL A 18 5.81 6.33 -10.27
N SER A 19 5.12 6.13 -11.39
CA SER A 19 4.55 7.22 -12.19
C SER A 19 3.55 8.04 -11.37
N LYS A 20 2.66 7.39 -10.62
CA LYS A 20 1.68 8.06 -9.77
C LYS A 20 2.36 8.88 -8.68
N PHE A 21 3.37 8.32 -8.00
CA PHE A 21 4.15 9.02 -6.99
C PHE A 21 4.77 10.31 -7.54
N ILE A 22 5.41 10.24 -8.71
CA ILE A 22 6.00 11.40 -9.37
C ILE A 22 4.92 12.45 -9.69
N LEU A 23 3.77 12.03 -10.21
CA LEU A 23 2.67 12.93 -10.52
C LEU A 23 2.11 13.63 -9.27
N VAL A 24 1.89 12.91 -8.17
CA VAL A 24 1.42 13.52 -6.91
C VAL A 24 2.44 14.54 -6.37
N VAL A 25 3.75 14.24 -6.48
CA VAL A 25 4.81 15.19 -6.08
C VAL A 25 4.80 16.44 -6.96
N LEU A 26 4.65 16.31 -8.28
CA LEU A 26 4.54 17.45 -9.18
C LEU A 26 3.28 18.27 -8.89
N GLU A 27 2.16 17.61 -8.59
CA GLU A 27 0.92 18.28 -8.22
C GLU A 27 1.04 19.03 -6.89
N LEU A 28 1.77 18.47 -5.92
CA LEU A 28 2.10 19.16 -4.68
C LEU A 28 2.96 20.41 -4.93
N ILE A 29 3.98 20.29 -5.77
CA ILE A 29 4.85 21.44 -6.10
C ILE A 29 4.03 22.57 -6.73
N ILE A 30 3.17 22.28 -7.71
CA ILE A 30 2.37 23.32 -8.37
C ILE A 30 1.29 23.91 -7.44
N THR A 31 0.74 23.11 -6.53
CA THR A 31 -0.17 23.58 -5.49
C THR A 31 0.54 24.55 -4.54
N CYS A 32 1.79 24.27 -4.16
CA CYS A 32 2.61 25.20 -3.39
C CYS A 32 2.91 26.50 -4.17
N GLN A 33 3.10 26.44 -5.48
CA GLN A 33 3.24 27.66 -6.29
C GLN A 33 1.96 28.50 -6.30
N CYS A 34 0.77 27.85 -6.28
CA CYS A 34 -0.50 28.55 -6.17
C CYS A 34 -0.65 29.35 -4.86
N LEU A 35 -0.02 28.94 -3.76
CA LEU A 35 0.03 29.75 -2.52
C LEU A 35 0.74 31.10 -2.76
N GLY A 36 1.84 31.09 -3.51
CA GLY A 36 2.58 32.29 -3.88
C GLY A 36 1.82 33.22 -4.83
N ALA A 37 0.82 32.70 -5.55
CA ALA A 37 0.02 33.45 -6.52
C ALA A 37 -1.35 33.92 -5.99
N THR A 38 -1.62 33.71 -4.69
CA THR A 38 -2.93 34.01 -4.07
C THR A 38 -3.41 35.44 -4.32
N HIS A 39 -2.51 36.43 -4.23
CA HIS A 39 -2.83 37.83 -4.49
C HIS A 39 -3.35 38.05 -5.92
N GLN A 40 -2.70 37.45 -6.93
CA GLN A 40 -3.09 37.54 -8.32
C GLN A 40 -4.46 36.87 -8.57
N ASN A 41 -4.73 35.73 -7.92
CA ASN A 41 -6.02 35.03 -8.05
C ASN A 41 -7.18 35.77 -7.36
N ILE A 42 -6.93 36.46 -6.24
CA ILE A 42 -7.93 37.30 -5.57
C ILE A 42 -8.27 38.51 -6.44
N THR A 43 -7.26 39.25 -6.89
CA THR A 43 -7.44 40.47 -7.70
C THR A 43 -8.07 40.21 -9.06
N ALA A 44 -7.95 38.99 -9.60
CA ALA A 44 -8.67 38.58 -10.81
C ALA A 44 -10.18 38.39 -10.59
N GLY A 45 -10.62 38.07 -9.37
CA GLY A 45 -12.02 37.84 -9.02
C GLY A 45 -12.69 38.99 -8.28
N LEU A 46 -11.91 39.82 -7.59
CA LEU A 46 -12.36 40.87 -6.69
C LEU A 46 -11.57 42.15 -6.99
N ARG A 47 -12.27 43.24 -7.34
CA ARG A 47 -11.65 44.57 -7.49
C ARG A 47 -11.56 45.28 -6.14
N ALA A 48 -11.06 44.61 -5.11
CA ALA A 48 -10.90 45.20 -3.78
C ALA A 48 -9.42 45.43 -3.46
N ILE A 49 -9.17 46.46 -2.66
CA ILE A 49 -7.84 46.75 -2.11
C ILE A 49 -7.52 45.80 -0.94
N PRO A 50 -6.25 45.47 -0.67
CA PRO A 50 -5.86 44.53 0.38
C PRO A 50 -6.31 44.86 1.80
N THR A 51 -6.69 46.11 2.05
CA THR A 51 -7.18 46.59 3.36
C THR A 51 -8.69 46.43 3.53
N ALA A 52 -9.42 46.02 2.49
CA ALA A 52 -10.85 45.78 2.58
C ALA A 52 -11.13 44.43 3.23
N ASP A 53 -12.16 44.35 4.07
CA ASP A 53 -12.57 43.11 4.74
C ASP A 53 -12.83 41.98 3.74
N GLU A 54 -13.44 42.31 2.59
CA GLU A 54 -13.69 41.37 1.49
C GLU A 54 -12.42 40.71 0.94
N TYR A 55 -11.30 41.45 0.92
CA TYR A 55 -10.02 40.90 0.49
C TYR A 55 -9.47 39.93 1.54
N SER A 56 -9.59 40.27 2.82
CA SER A 56 -9.15 39.42 3.94
C SER A 56 -9.93 38.09 3.95
N ASP A 57 -11.24 38.15 3.74
CA ASP A 57 -12.10 36.97 3.62
C ASP A 57 -11.71 36.10 2.40
N ALA A 58 -11.47 36.73 1.25
CA ALA A 58 -11.03 36.02 0.04
C ALA A 58 -9.65 35.37 0.22
N GLN A 59 -8.74 36.05 0.93
CA GLN A 59 -7.41 35.55 1.25
C GLN A 59 -7.47 34.36 2.20
N PHE A 60 -8.23 34.46 3.28
CA PHE A 60 -8.46 33.34 4.19
C PHE A 60 -9.03 32.13 3.43
N TYR A 61 -10.04 32.37 2.59
CA TYR A 61 -10.70 31.34 1.79
C TYR A 61 -9.73 30.61 0.85
N ILE A 62 -8.94 31.33 0.03
CA ILE A 62 -8.03 30.66 -0.90
C ILE A 62 -6.90 29.91 -0.19
N ILE A 63 -6.38 30.48 0.91
CA ILE A 63 -5.32 29.86 1.69
C ILE A 63 -5.80 28.56 2.33
N ILE A 64 -6.98 28.53 2.96
CA ILE A 64 -7.45 27.31 3.64
C ILE A 64 -7.61 26.15 2.66
N PHE A 65 -8.17 26.38 1.46
CA PHE A 65 -8.29 25.32 0.46
C PHE A 65 -6.94 24.86 -0.08
N LEU A 66 -5.99 25.77 -0.32
CA LEU A 66 -4.65 25.39 -0.76
C LEU A 66 -3.90 24.58 0.30
N ILE A 67 -4.04 24.92 1.58
CA ILE A 67 -3.46 24.13 2.68
C ILE A 67 -4.11 22.74 2.75
N LEU A 68 -5.43 22.63 2.58
CA LEU A 68 -6.12 21.34 2.52
C LEU A 68 -5.66 20.50 1.32
N CYS A 69 -5.46 21.11 0.15
CA CYS A 69 -4.88 20.44 -1.02
C CYS A 69 -3.51 19.82 -0.67
N ILE A 70 -2.62 20.63 -0.07
CA ILE A 70 -1.27 20.22 0.33
C ILE A 70 -1.32 19.04 1.31
N LEU A 71 -2.18 19.11 2.33
CA LEU A 71 -2.32 18.03 3.32
C LEU A 71 -2.79 16.71 2.67
N PHE A 72 -3.75 16.78 1.75
CA PHE A 72 -4.28 15.59 1.08
C PHE A 72 -3.22 14.98 0.16
N GLN A 73 -2.54 15.80 -0.65
CA GLN A 73 -1.45 15.35 -1.52
C GLN A 73 -0.28 14.77 -0.73
N ALA A 74 0.13 15.42 0.38
CA ALA A 74 1.17 14.88 1.27
C ALA A 74 0.78 13.53 1.88
N THR A 75 -0.50 13.37 2.25
CA THR A 75 -1.00 12.08 2.74
C THR A 75 -0.98 11.02 1.63
N GLN A 76 -1.35 11.36 0.39
CA GLN A 76 -1.26 10.45 -0.75
C GLN A 76 0.18 10.03 -1.07
N ILE A 77 1.16 10.93 -0.90
CA ILE A 77 2.59 10.58 -1.00
C ILE A 77 2.93 9.51 0.05
N GLY A 78 2.50 9.71 1.29
CA GLY A 78 2.69 8.73 2.37
C GLY A 78 2.05 7.37 2.05
N LEU A 79 0.81 7.35 1.56
CA LEU A 79 0.13 6.11 1.15
C LEU A 79 0.85 5.39 0.00
N ASN A 80 1.39 6.13 -0.96
CA ASN A 80 2.17 5.56 -2.06
C ASN A 80 3.49 4.94 -1.60
N MET A 81 4.17 5.55 -0.62
CA MET A 81 5.40 4.98 -0.05
C MET A 81 5.16 3.65 0.65
N LEU A 82 3.96 3.43 1.21
CA LEU A 82 3.58 2.18 1.85
C LEU A 82 3.22 1.08 0.83
N ALA A 83 3.10 1.41 -0.46
CA ALA A 83 2.78 0.48 -1.55
C ALA A 83 1.54 -0.41 -1.31
N MET A 84 0.61 0.01 -0.45
CA MET A 84 -0.54 -0.80 -0.04
C MET A 84 -1.52 -1.05 -1.19
N ASN A 85 -1.54 -0.19 -2.20
CA ASN A 85 -2.44 -0.26 -3.35
C ASN A 85 -1.80 -0.82 -4.63
N ILE A 86 -0.63 -1.45 -4.54
CA ILE A 86 0.13 -1.97 -5.69
C ILE A 86 -0.64 -2.98 -6.57
N HIS A 87 -1.71 -3.59 -6.06
CA HIS A 87 -2.52 -4.58 -6.79
C HIS A 87 -3.70 -3.99 -7.58
N PHE A 88 -3.98 -2.69 -7.43
CA PHE A 88 -5.14 -2.05 -8.04
C PHE A 88 -4.77 -1.30 -9.33
N ASP A 89 -4.14 -1.97 -10.29
CA ASP A 89 -3.58 -1.37 -11.52
C ASP A 89 -4.57 -0.47 -12.27
N LYS A 90 -5.84 -0.88 -12.41
CA LYS A 90 -6.88 -0.07 -13.07
C LYS A 90 -7.14 1.24 -12.34
N ILE A 91 -7.23 1.18 -11.00
CA ILE A 91 -7.47 2.38 -10.17
C ILE A 91 -6.21 3.26 -10.19
N ASN A 92 -5.02 2.66 -10.05
CA ASN A 92 -3.75 3.39 -10.14
C ASN A 92 -3.59 4.10 -11.48
N SER A 93 -3.98 3.47 -12.59
CA SER A 93 -3.97 4.09 -13.92
C SER A 93 -4.94 5.28 -14.01
N ILE A 94 -6.16 5.15 -13.50
CA ILE A 94 -7.13 6.26 -13.45
C ILE A 94 -6.58 7.41 -12.60
N LEU A 95 -5.96 7.11 -11.45
CA LEU A 95 -5.37 8.11 -10.57
C LEU A 95 -4.19 8.83 -11.23
N CYS A 96 -3.34 8.13 -12.00
CA CYS A 96 -2.31 8.80 -12.80
C CYS A 96 -2.92 9.83 -13.77
N ILE A 97 -3.99 9.46 -14.47
CA ILE A 97 -4.68 10.39 -15.38
C ILE A 97 -5.25 11.57 -14.58
N TYR A 98 -5.85 11.30 -13.42
CA TYR A 98 -6.41 12.32 -12.54
C TYR A 98 -5.36 13.34 -12.08
N HIS A 99 -4.20 12.87 -11.60
CA HIS A 99 -3.11 13.74 -11.16
C HIS A 99 -2.48 14.51 -12.33
N PHE A 100 -2.37 13.90 -13.51
CA PHE A 100 -1.90 14.61 -14.71
C PHE A 100 -2.83 15.77 -15.09
N ILE A 101 -4.15 15.54 -15.13
CA ILE A 101 -5.14 16.58 -15.40
C ILE A 101 -5.16 17.62 -14.26
N GLY A 102 -4.98 17.18 -13.01
CA GLY A 102 -4.83 18.04 -11.84
C GLY A 102 -3.68 19.02 -12.00
N ILE A 103 -2.46 18.52 -12.26
CA ILE A 103 -1.28 19.36 -12.53
C ILE A 103 -1.57 20.38 -13.63
N TRP A 104 -2.10 19.94 -14.77
CA TRP A 104 -2.44 20.83 -15.88
C TRP A 104 -3.43 21.92 -15.44
N THR A 105 -4.47 21.55 -14.70
CA THR A 105 -5.52 22.48 -14.27
C THR A 105 -5.01 23.47 -13.22
N PHE A 106 -4.18 23.02 -12.27
CA PHE A 106 -3.49 23.92 -11.34
C PHE A 106 -2.50 24.84 -12.06
N ALA A 107 -1.85 24.39 -13.13
CA ALA A 107 -1.02 25.25 -13.97
C ALA A 107 -1.85 26.35 -14.64
N CYS A 108 -3.00 26.00 -15.22
CA CYS A 108 -3.93 27.00 -15.77
C CYS A 108 -4.43 27.97 -14.70
N PHE A 109 -4.81 27.46 -13.51
CA PHE A 109 -5.23 28.30 -12.38
C PHE A 109 -4.15 29.32 -11.98
N LEU A 110 -2.89 28.88 -11.97
CA LEU A 110 -1.71 29.68 -11.66
C LEU A 110 -1.43 30.75 -12.72
N PHE A 111 -1.36 30.36 -14.00
CA PHE A 111 -0.93 31.25 -15.09
C PHE A 111 -2.05 32.15 -15.63
N ASP A 112 -3.27 31.63 -15.79
CA ASP A 112 -4.41 32.38 -16.32
C ASP A 112 -5.14 33.20 -15.23
N ARG A 113 -4.63 33.16 -13.99
CA ARG A 113 -5.16 33.92 -12.84
C ARG A 113 -6.65 33.74 -12.67
N TRP A 114 -7.08 32.49 -12.56
CA TRP A 114 -8.49 32.20 -12.32
C TRP A 114 -8.96 32.82 -11.00
N LYS A 115 -10.26 33.12 -10.93
CA LYS A 115 -10.87 33.71 -9.73
C LYS A 115 -10.64 32.80 -8.52
N TYR A 116 -10.33 33.39 -7.36
CA TYR A 116 -10.05 32.65 -6.13
C TYR A 116 -11.13 31.61 -5.76
N LYS A 117 -12.42 31.89 -6.01
CA LYS A 117 -13.52 30.94 -5.74
C LYS A 117 -13.39 29.62 -6.50
N THR A 118 -12.68 29.60 -7.63
CA THR A 118 -12.49 28.38 -8.41
C THR A 118 -11.68 27.32 -7.66
N ILE A 119 -10.86 27.73 -6.69
CA ILE A 119 -10.01 26.80 -5.93
C ILE A 119 -10.80 25.73 -5.19
N MET A 120 -12.03 26.02 -4.76
CA MET A 120 -12.89 25.05 -4.08
C MET A 120 -13.27 23.89 -5.01
N TYR A 121 -13.57 24.18 -6.28
CA TYR A 121 -13.88 23.14 -7.25
C TYR A 121 -12.63 22.30 -7.57
N LEU A 122 -11.47 22.95 -7.66
CA LEU A 122 -10.20 22.24 -7.88
C LEU A 122 -9.87 21.33 -6.69
N TRP A 123 -10.03 21.81 -5.47
CA TRP A 123 -9.84 21.02 -4.27
C TRP A 123 -10.76 19.79 -4.22
N VAL A 124 -12.06 19.95 -4.48
CA VAL A 124 -12.99 18.82 -4.48
C VAL A 124 -12.62 17.81 -5.56
N ILE A 125 -12.43 18.26 -6.80
CA ILE A 125 -12.26 17.37 -7.95
C ILE A 125 -10.89 16.71 -7.95
N PHE A 126 -9.81 17.49 -7.75
CA PHE A 126 -8.44 17.01 -7.93
C PHE A 126 -7.71 16.69 -6.62
N CYS A 127 -8.29 16.97 -5.46
CA CYS A 127 -7.71 16.55 -4.18
C CYS A 127 -8.61 15.55 -3.45
N ILE A 128 -9.87 15.87 -3.17
CA ILE A 128 -10.74 14.98 -2.37
C ILE A 128 -11.02 13.66 -3.09
N ILE A 129 -11.49 13.72 -4.34
CA ILE A 129 -11.85 12.51 -5.10
C ILE A 129 -10.65 11.55 -5.22
N PRO A 130 -9.48 11.95 -5.74
CA PRO A 130 -8.35 11.05 -5.84
C PRO A 130 -7.83 10.60 -4.46
N PHE A 131 -7.89 11.46 -3.43
CA PHE A 131 -7.57 11.06 -2.07
C PHE A 131 -8.47 9.93 -1.56
N LEU A 132 -9.80 10.04 -1.74
CA LEU A 132 -10.74 9.00 -1.31
C LEU A 132 -10.49 7.68 -2.02
N PHE A 133 -10.26 7.70 -3.34
CA PHE A 133 -9.90 6.49 -4.09
C PHE A 133 -8.60 5.86 -3.58
N GLU A 134 -7.57 6.67 -3.35
CA GLU A 134 -6.28 6.22 -2.83
C GLU A 134 -6.42 5.64 -1.41
N PHE A 135 -7.18 6.30 -0.55
CA PHE A 135 -7.41 5.88 0.83
C PHE A 135 -8.19 4.57 0.90
N LEU A 136 -9.30 4.45 0.17
CA LEU A 136 -10.13 3.24 0.13
C LEU A 136 -9.36 2.05 -0.47
N THR A 137 -8.59 2.26 -1.52
CA THR A 137 -7.75 1.19 -2.09
C THR A 137 -6.62 0.78 -1.15
N SER A 138 -6.02 1.73 -0.43
CA SER A 138 -4.99 1.46 0.57
C SER A 138 -5.55 0.68 1.76
N LEU A 139 -6.74 1.02 2.25
CA LEU A 139 -7.43 0.27 3.31
C LEU A 139 -7.74 -1.17 2.88
N ASN A 140 -8.27 -1.34 1.67
CA ASN A 140 -8.55 -2.67 1.11
C ASN A 140 -7.26 -3.48 0.92
N GLY A 141 -6.20 -2.83 0.45
CA GLY A 141 -4.87 -3.43 0.34
C GLY A 141 -4.34 -3.88 1.70
N TYR A 142 -4.37 -3.00 2.71
CA TYR A 142 -3.96 -3.31 4.07
C TYR A 142 -4.71 -4.52 4.65
N TYR A 143 -6.04 -4.56 4.51
CA TYR A 143 -6.85 -5.68 4.97
C TYR A 143 -6.50 -6.99 4.25
N TYR A 144 -6.30 -6.93 2.93
CA TYR A 144 -5.95 -8.09 2.13
C TYR A 144 -4.57 -8.65 2.50
N TYR A 145 -3.57 -7.78 2.64
CA TYR A 145 -2.21 -8.16 3.03
C TYR A 145 -2.15 -8.70 4.45
N GLY A 146 -2.83 -8.05 5.41
CA GLY A 146 -2.84 -8.49 6.80
C GLY A 146 -3.38 -9.92 6.97
N ILE A 147 -4.48 -10.25 6.29
CA ILE A 147 -5.06 -11.60 6.33
C ILE A 147 -4.19 -12.61 5.58
N HIS A 148 -3.61 -12.22 4.45
CA HIS A 148 -2.77 -13.13 3.67
C HIS A 148 -1.46 -13.47 4.40
N GLU A 149 -0.82 -12.48 5.02
CA GLU A 149 0.40 -12.66 5.81
C GLU A 149 0.13 -13.56 7.02
N HIS A 150 -0.98 -13.34 7.73
CA HIS A 150 -1.39 -14.19 8.85
C HIS A 150 -1.52 -15.67 8.42
N ARG A 151 -2.22 -15.93 7.30
CA ARG A 151 -2.37 -17.30 6.77
C ARG A 151 -1.05 -17.94 6.36
N LEU A 152 -0.12 -17.17 5.81
CA LEU A 152 1.23 -17.64 5.45
C LEU A 152 2.03 -18.03 6.69
N ILE A 153 1.97 -17.21 7.74
CA ILE A 153 2.64 -17.48 9.01
C ILE A 153 2.07 -18.74 9.66
N GLU A 154 0.75 -18.89 9.67
CA GLU A 154 0.08 -20.10 10.18
C GLU A 154 0.47 -21.36 9.38
N ALA A 155 0.47 -21.28 8.06
CA ALA A 155 0.87 -22.40 7.20
C ALA A 155 2.34 -22.81 7.43
N LYS A 156 3.25 -21.84 7.57
CA LYS A 156 4.66 -22.10 7.92
C LYS A 156 4.78 -22.76 9.30
N ARG A 157 4.00 -22.30 10.28
CA ARG A 157 3.97 -22.87 11.63
C ARG A 157 3.49 -24.33 11.62
N GLN A 158 2.43 -24.62 10.88
CA GLN A 158 1.92 -25.99 10.73
C GLN A 158 2.90 -26.91 10.00
N ALA A 159 3.55 -26.42 8.94
CA ALA A 159 4.57 -27.18 8.22
C ALA A 159 5.76 -27.54 9.12
N LEU A 160 6.23 -26.59 9.94
CA LEU A 160 7.31 -26.81 10.90
C LEU A 160 6.93 -27.86 11.96
N LEU A 161 5.72 -27.78 12.52
CA LEU A 161 5.23 -28.75 13.50
C LEU A 161 5.10 -30.16 12.88
N ALA A 162 4.63 -30.25 11.63
CA ALA A 162 4.54 -31.52 10.92
C ALA A 162 5.93 -32.12 10.65
N GLU A 163 6.95 -31.31 10.37
CA GLU A 163 8.33 -31.77 10.20
C GLU A 163 8.92 -32.28 11.53
N GLN A 164 8.70 -31.56 12.63
CA GLN A 164 9.15 -31.99 13.96
C GLN A 164 8.49 -33.30 14.40
N LEU A 165 7.19 -33.48 14.15
CA LEU A 165 6.49 -34.73 14.43
C LEU A 165 7.02 -35.91 13.61
N LYS A 166 7.39 -35.68 12.34
CA LYS A 166 8.00 -36.71 11.50
C LYS A 166 9.37 -37.14 12.04
N LYS A 167 10.21 -36.19 12.43
CA LYS A 167 11.53 -36.47 13.04
C LYS A 167 11.38 -37.26 14.34
N LYS A 168 10.47 -36.83 15.23
CA LYS A 168 10.21 -37.55 16.48
C LYS A 168 9.74 -39.00 16.26
N LYS A 169 8.85 -39.22 15.27
CA LYS A 169 8.43 -40.59 14.91
C LYS A 169 9.59 -41.44 14.39
N GLN A 170 10.47 -40.86 13.57
CA GLN A 170 11.67 -41.57 13.09
C GLN A 170 12.60 -41.95 14.25
N GLU A 171 12.84 -41.03 15.19
CA GLU A 171 13.63 -41.30 16.40
C GLU A 171 13.00 -42.40 17.27
N GLU A 172 11.68 -42.38 17.47
CA GLU A 172 10.94 -43.42 18.21
C GLU A 172 11.01 -44.79 17.52
N ASP A 173 10.89 -44.83 16.18
CA ASP A 173 10.98 -46.07 15.40
C ASP A 173 12.42 -46.64 15.39
N GLU A 174 13.44 -45.78 15.34
CA GLU A 174 14.85 -46.17 15.45
C GLU A 174 15.16 -46.70 16.86
N ALA A 175 14.67 -46.05 17.92
CA ALA A 175 14.83 -46.51 19.29
C ALA A 175 14.19 -47.89 19.52
N LYS A 176 12.99 -48.14 18.98
CA LYS A 176 12.33 -49.45 19.07
C LYS A 176 13.10 -50.56 18.36
N LYS A 177 13.66 -50.29 17.18
CA LYS A 177 14.51 -51.26 16.48
C LYS A 177 15.75 -51.61 17.30
N LEU A 178 16.37 -50.62 17.94
CA LEU A 178 17.51 -50.86 18.82
C LEU A 178 17.13 -51.67 20.06
N GLU A 179 15.93 -51.47 20.63
CA GLU A 179 15.40 -52.30 21.73
C GLU A 179 15.13 -53.75 21.29
N GLU A 180 14.55 -53.96 20.10
CA GLU A 180 14.33 -55.30 19.53
C GLU A 180 15.66 -56.02 19.26
N ASP A 181 16.65 -55.33 18.68
CA ASP A 181 17.98 -55.88 18.39
C ASP A 181 18.81 -56.18 19.66
N SER A 182 18.47 -55.56 20.81
CA SER A 182 19.16 -55.76 22.09
C SER A 182 18.45 -56.74 23.04
N GLN A 183 17.29 -57.29 22.65
CA GLN A 183 16.69 -58.40 23.39
C GLN A 183 17.58 -59.65 23.30
N PRO A 184 17.97 -60.25 24.44
CA PRO A 184 18.82 -61.44 24.44
C PRO A 184 18.08 -62.59 23.76
N LEU A 185 18.76 -63.27 22.83
CA LEU A 185 18.30 -64.52 22.19
C LEU A 185 17.71 -65.44 23.26
N ASN A 186 16.45 -65.83 23.06
CA ASN A 186 15.76 -66.74 23.96
C ASN A 186 16.63 -68.01 24.13
N PRO A 187 17.11 -68.33 25.35
CA PRO A 187 17.96 -69.49 25.58
C PRO A 187 17.33 -70.83 25.14
N GLN A 188 16.00 -70.86 24.98
CA GLN A 188 15.26 -72.04 24.52
C GLN A 188 15.46 -72.34 23.02
N ASP A 189 15.75 -71.33 22.19
CA ASP A 189 15.95 -71.54 20.74
C ASP A 189 17.32 -72.19 20.44
N GLY A 190 18.29 -72.04 21.34
CA GLY A 190 19.57 -72.75 21.28
C GLY A 190 19.46 -74.25 21.62
N ILE A 191 18.44 -74.65 22.38
CA ILE A 191 18.26 -76.05 22.83
C ILE A 191 17.53 -76.88 21.78
N GLN A 192 16.61 -76.30 21.00
CA GLN A 192 15.91 -77.03 19.93
C GLN A 192 16.81 -77.36 18.72
N ASN A 193 17.73 -76.47 18.35
CA ASN A 193 18.69 -76.73 17.26
C ASN A 193 19.81 -77.72 17.64
N ALA A 194 20.05 -77.94 18.94
CA ALA A 194 21.03 -78.92 19.41
C ALA A 194 20.47 -80.36 19.48
N MET A 195 19.14 -80.54 19.41
CA MET A 195 18.48 -81.86 19.46
C MET A 195 18.08 -82.42 18.08
N SER A 196 18.36 -81.69 17.00
CA SER A 196 18.08 -82.11 15.61
C SER A 196 19.33 -82.57 14.83
N GLN A 197 20.47 -82.78 15.50
CA GLN A 197 21.66 -83.47 14.99
C GLN A 197 21.82 -84.80 15.73
#